data_AF-A0A8K0RNG9-F1
#
_entry.id   AF-A0A8K0RNG9-F1
#
_cell.length_a   1.000
_cell.length_b   1.000
_cell.length_c   1.000
_cell.angle_alpha   90.00
_cell.angle_beta   90.00
_cell.angle_gamma   90.00
#
_symmetry.space_group_name_H-M   'P 1'
#
loop_
_entity.id
_entity.type
_entity.pdbx_description
1 polymer ?
#
loop_
_entity_poly.entity_id
_entity_poly.type
_entity_poly.pdbx_seq_one_letter_code
_entity_poly.pdbx_strand_id
1 'polypeptide(L)'
;MFGSKSFQGGVAKMLTSLTCLLAASQICVAAPHSSQLSTRDAHLLYSRRPTPEIQDFKDKINACDPYVPQGEAQFLDFTPEGNHLIGSQGFQGCFGVVIATKQGAIVGHYSQDPQDLAKAKTEIRDLYNKHNAQVGGAPSYLYSAVEYPSGEVTQQDIYDQYVTFLNDLTGKDPVHHSYTEAANLLTDEQIENDDYAEEFLAGGIVVSNSGGGSAETDIFFVTIDMLRDSTIAE
;
A
#
# COMPACT_ATOMS: atom_id res chain seq x y z
N MET A 1 3.54 31.75 69.81
CA MET A 1 2.71 31.08 68.79
C MET A 1 2.99 31.75 67.45
N PHE A 2 3.82 31.14 66.60
CA PHE A 2 3.97 31.52 65.20
C PHE A 2 3.54 30.31 64.36
N GLY A 3 2.49 30.51 63.55
CA GLY A 3 1.82 29.46 62.81
C GLY A 3 2.56 29.09 61.52
N SER A 4 2.90 27.82 61.40
CA SER A 4 3.37 27.18 60.17
C SER A 4 2.18 26.67 59.36
N LYS A 5 1.48 27.57 58.66
CA LYS A 5 0.45 27.16 57.68
C LYS A 5 0.49 28.05 56.44
N SER A 6 1.52 27.93 55.61
CA SER A 6 1.43 28.44 54.24
C SER A 6 2.29 27.71 53.20
N PHE A 7 3.18 26.80 53.58
CA PHE A 7 4.09 26.17 52.61
C PHE A 7 3.56 24.90 51.93
N GLN A 8 2.58 24.21 52.53
CA GLN A 8 2.07 22.94 51.98
C GLN A 8 1.07 23.09 50.82
N GLY A 9 0.43 24.25 50.67
CA GLY A 9 -0.59 24.47 49.63
C GLY A 9 -0.03 24.81 48.25
N GLY A 10 1.16 25.43 48.18
CA GLY A 10 1.80 25.83 46.93
C GLY A 10 2.42 24.65 46.19
N VAL A 11 3.10 23.75 46.92
CA VAL A 11 3.76 22.57 46.35
C VAL A 11 2.74 21.58 45.81
N ALA A 12 1.62 21.38 46.51
CA ALA A 12 0.54 20.49 46.05
C ALA A 12 -0.10 20.99 44.75
N LYS A 13 -0.37 22.30 44.63
CA LYS A 13 -0.91 22.89 43.40
C LYS A 13 0.09 22.83 42.24
N MET A 14 1.39 23.00 42.52
CA MET A 14 2.44 22.90 41.50
C MET A 14 2.62 21.46 41.01
N LEU A 15 2.55 20.45 41.90
CA LEU A 15 2.59 19.03 41.52
C LEU A 15 1.37 18.61 40.70
N THR A 16 0.18 19.13 41.04
CA THR A 16 -1.06 18.82 40.31
C THR A 16 -1.05 19.43 38.91
N SER A 17 -0.53 20.65 38.75
CA SER A 17 -0.35 21.26 37.43
C SER A 17 0.74 20.56 36.59
N LEU A 18 1.81 20.07 37.23
CA LEU A 18 2.87 19.32 36.54
C LEU A 18 2.39 17.94 36.07
N THR A 19 1.53 17.27 36.84
CA THR A 19 0.91 16.00 36.44
C THR A 19 -0.14 16.18 35.34
N CYS A 20 -0.90 17.28 35.33
CA CYS A 20 -1.78 17.60 34.20
C CYS A 20 -1.02 17.98 32.92
N LEU A 21 0.13 18.64 33.02
CA LEU A 21 1.00 18.94 31.87
C LEU A 21 1.72 17.68 31.34
N LEU A 22 2.10 16.75 32.22
CA LEU A 22 2.65 15.45 31.81
C LEU A 22 1.59 14.50 31.22
N ALA A 23 0.34 14.60 31.69
CA ALA A 23 -0.78 13.89 31.07
C ALA A 23 -1.18 14.48 29.71
N ALA A 24 -1.01 15.79 29.50
CA ALA A 24 -1.23 16.43 28.20
C ALA A 24 -0.09 16.18 27.19
N SER A 25 1.12 15.80 27.65
CA SER A 25 2.19 15.36 26.74
C SER A 25 2.01 13.92 26.21
N GLN A 26 0.93 13.22 26.58
CA GLN A 26 0.52 11.98 25.93
C GLN A 26 -0.49 12.19 24.79
N ILE A 27 -0.62 13.43 24.30
CA ILE A 27 -1.28 13.67 23.00
C ILE A 27 -0.36 13.10 21.90
N CYS A 28 -0.69 11.86 21.52
CA CYS A 28 -0.63 11.34 20.16
C CYS A 28 0.67 11.60 19.39
N VAL A 29 1.79 11.10 19.90
CA VAL A 29 2.72 10.47 18.96
C VAL A 29 2.19 9.05 18.78
N ALA A 30 1.33 8.85 17.76
CA ALA A 30 1.16 7.51 17.22
C ALA A 30 2.58 7.03 16.91
N ALA A 31 3.08 6.09 17.71
CA ALA A 31 4.37 5.52 17.48
C ALA A 31 4.37 5.03 16.02
N PRO A 32 5.40 5.33 15.22
CA PRO A 32 5.47 4.77 13.89
C PRO A 32 5.49 3.25 14.08
N HIS A 33 4.36 2.59 13.82
CA HIS A 33 4.26 1.15 13.74
C HIS A 33 4.96 0.72 12.44
N SER A 34 6.26 0.99 12.35
CA SER A 34 7.13 0.47 11.30
C SER A 34 7.63 -0.89 11.75
N SER A 35 6.75 -1.89 11.78
CA SER A 35 7.21 -3.20 11.33
C SER A 35 7.30 -3.10 9.80
N GLN A 36 8.40 -3.56 9.22
CA GLN A 36 8.48 -3.75 7.77
C GLN A 36 7.26 -4.57 7.38
N LEU A 37 6.38 -4.00 6.53
CA LEU A 37 5.41 -4.82 5.83
C LEU A 37 6.19 -5.90 5.09
N SER A 38 5.72 -7.14 5.17
CA SER A 38 6.28 -8.20 4.35
C SER A 38 5.82 -7.92 2.91
N THR A 39 6.58 -7.09 2.19
CA THR A 39 6.49 -7.04 0.73
C THR A 39 7.05 -8.36 0.23
N ARG A 40 6.15 -9.30 -0.05
CA ARG A 40 6.52 -10.44 -0.87
C ARG A 40 6.49 -9.98 -2.31
N ASP A 41 7.52 -9.23 -2.69
CA ASP A 41 7.99 -9.26 -4.06
C ASP A 41 8.50 -10.69 -4.25
N ALA A 42 7.61 -11.59 -4.65
CA ALA A 42 7.95 -12.98 -4.88
C ALA A 42 8.87 -13.05 -6.11
N HIS A 43 10.15 -12.75 -5.90
CA HIS A 43 11.22 -13.07 -6.82
C HIS A 43 11.44 -14.57 -6.72
N LEU A 44 10.63 -15.29 -7.48
CA LEU A 44 10.70 -16.69 -7.89
C LEU A 44 9.24 -17.05 -8.17
N LEU A 45 8.91 -17.47 -9.39
CA LEU A 45 8.22 -18.74 -9.62
C LEU A 45 7.96 -19.04 -11.11
N TYR A 46 7.92 -20.36 -11.33
CA TYR A 46 7.91 -21.07 -12.59
C TYR A 46 6.51 -21.11 -13.23
N SER A 47 6.52 -21.09 -14.57
CA SER A 47 5.50 -21.58 -15.51
C SER A 47 4.26 -20.70 -15.73
N ARG A 48 3.98 -20.50 -17.02
CA ARG A 48 2.77 -19.92 -17.66
C ARG A 48 1.45 -20.64 -17.35
N ARG A 49 1.41 -21.51 -16.34
CA ARG A 49 0.28 -22.39 -16.00
C ARG A 49 -0.28 -22.02 -14.63
N PRO A 50 -1.56 -22.29 -14.35
CA PRO A 50 -2.13 -22.09 -13.02
C PRO A 50 -1.32 -22.85 -11.94
N THR A 51 -0.68 -22.11 -11.03
CA THR A 51 -0.02 -22.67 -9.84
C THR A 51 -0.90 -22.49 -8.61
N PRO A 52 -0.68 -23.24 -7.51
CA PRO A 52 -1.38 -23.00 -6.25
C PRO A 52 -1.23 -21.57 -5.71
N GLU A 53 -0.08 -20.93 -5.92
CA GLU A 53 0.17 -19.54 -5.49
C GLU A 53 -0.63 -18.55 -6.33
N ILE A 54 -0.68 -18.77 -7.64
CA ILE A 54 -1.54 -18.00 -8.57
C ILE A 54 -3.00 -18.18 -8.16
N GLN A 55 -3.45 -19.41 -7.87
CA GLN A 55 -4.82 -19.67 -7.44
C GLN A 55 -5.14 -19.01 -6.09
N ASP A 56 -4.24 -19.09 -5.11
CA ASP A 56 -4.39 -18.40 -3.80
C ASP A 56 -4.52 -16.88 -3.99
N PHE A 57 -3.73 -16.30 -4.89
CA PHE A 57 -3.84 -14.88 -5.23
C PHE A 57 -5.19 -14.55 -5.89
N LYS A 58 -5.66 -15.36 -6.87
CA LYS A 58 -6.99 -15.19 -7.48
C LYS A 58 -8.09 -15.25 -6.45
N ASP A 59 -8.03 -16.23 -5.55
CA ASP A 59 -9.01 -16.41 -4.49
C ASP A 59 -9.03 -15.22 -3.54
N LYS A 60 -7.85 -14.66 -3.21
CA LYS A 60 -7.73 -13.43 -2.41
C LYS A 60 -8.29 -12.21 -3.12
N ILE A 61 -7.97 -11.98 -4.39
CA ILE A 61 -8.54 -10.86 -5.17
C ILE A 61 -10.06 -10.98 -5.24
N ASN A 62 -10.59 -12.17 -5.52
CA ASN A 62 -12.03 -12.39 -5.60
C ASN A 62 -12.74 -12.23 -4.25
N ALA A 63 -12.01 -12.35 -3.15
CA ALA A 63 -12.50 -12.14 -1.80
C ALA A 63 -12.27 -10.70 -1.27
N CYS A 64 -11.65 -9.81 -2.04
CA CYS A 64 -11.43 -8.43 -1.62
C CYS A 64 -12.76 -7.69 -1.44
N ASP A 65 -12.91 -7.08 -0.27
CA ASP A 65 -14.01 -6.20 0.08
C ASP A 65 -13.47 -5.06 0.98
N PRO A 66 -13.18 -3.88 0.41
CA PRO A 66 -13.53 -3.45 -0.94
C PRO A 66 -12.56 -3.94 -2.03
N TYR A 67 -13.09 -4.03 -3.25
CA TYR A 67 -12.32 -4.06 -4.49
C TYR A 67 -12.15 -2.64 -5.04
N VAL A 68 -10.94 -2.28 -5.50
CA VAL A 68 -10.62 -0.94 -6.01
C VAL A 68 -10.57 -0.97 -7.54
N PRO A 69 -11.53 -0.33 -8.25
CA PRO A 69 -11.49 -0.24 -9.70
C PRO A 69 -10.44 0.79 -10.17
N GLN A 70 -10.12 0.73 -11.46
CA GLN A 70 -9.27 1.73 -12.10
C GLN A 70 -9.91 3.13 -11.98
N GLY A 71 -9.07 4.12 -11.70
CA GLY A 71 -9.44 5.52 -11.50
C GLY A 71 -9.92 5.84 -10.10
N GLU A 72 -9.81 4.94 -9.11
CA GLU A 72 -10.30 5.16 -7.75
C GLU A 72 -9.25 4.84 -6.68
N ALA A 73 -9.50 5.33 -5.45
CA ALA A 73 -8.85 4.83 -4.24
C ALA A 73 -9.89 4.49 -3.16
N GLN A 74 -9.59 3.47 -2.37
CA GLN A 74 -10.42 3.03 -1.24
C GLN A 74 -9.58 2.86 0.02
N PHE A 75 -10.23 2.99 1.18
CA PHE A 75 -9.65 2.73 2.49
C PHE A 75 -10.31 1.49 3.13
N LEU A 76 -9.51 0.67 3.79
CA LEU A 76 -9.99 -0.43 4.63
C LEU A 76 -9.40 -0.34 6.05
N ASP A 77 -10.28 -0.46 7.05
CA ASP A 77 -9.92 -0.42 8.47
C ASP A 77 -9.60 -1.83 8.98
N PHE A 78 -8.39 -2.03 9.52
CA PHE A 78 -7.93 -3.30 10.08
C PHE A 78 -8.07 -3.39 11.60
N THR A 79 -8.67 -2.39 12.24
CA THR A 79 -8.92 -2.41 13.69
C THR A 79 -9.97 -3.44 14.14
N PRO A 80 -11.03 -3.74 13.38
CA PRO A 80 -11.94 -4.82 13.73
C PRO A 80 -11.25 -6.19 13.65
N GLU A 81 -11.69 -7.14 14.46
CA GLU A 81 -11.28 -8.54 14.34
C GLU A 81 -11.80 -9.15 13.04
N GLY A 82 -11.01 -10.05 12.45
CA GLY A 82 -11.36 -10.77 11.22
C GLY A 82 -10.39 -10.51 10.07
N ASN A 83 -10.48 -11.33 9.03
CA ASN A 83 -9.63 -11.20 7.86
C ASN A 83 -10.11 -10.03 6.99
N HIS A 84 -9.20 -9.13 6.67
CA HIS A 84 -9.42 -7.95 5.86
C HIS A 84 -8.61 -8.05 4.56
N LEU A 85 -9.28 -7.87 3.43
CA LEU A 85 -8.69 -7.92 2.11
C LEU A 85 -9.16 -6.71 1.30
N ILE A 86 -8.22 -5.90 0.83
CA ILE A 86 -8.46 -4.83 -0.15
C ILE A 86 -7.51 -5.04 -1.32
N GLY A 87 -8.00 -4.89 -2.53
CA GLY A 87 -7.20 -5.22 -3.71
C GLY A 87 -7.73 -4.62 -5.00
N SER A 88 -6.93 -4.75 -6.04
CA SER A 88 -7.17 -4.23 -7.37
C SER A 88 -6.47 -5.12 -8.40
N GLN A 89 -6.97 -5.17 -9.62
CA GLN A 89 -6.31 -5.80 -10.77
C GLN A 89 -6.49 -4.96 -12.02
N GLY A 90 -5.79 -5.31 -13.09
CA GLY A 90 -5.90 -4.62 -14.38
C GLY A 90 -4.92 -3.45 -14.53
N PHE A 91 -3.73 -3.55 -13.96
CA PHE A 91 -2.72 -2.49 -13.96
C PHE A 91 -2.01 -2.23 -15.31
N GLN A 92 -2.47 -2.75 -16.45
CA GLN A 92 -1.87 -2.41 -17.74
C GLN A 92 -1.96 -0.89 -17.98
N GLY A 93 -0.84 -0.22 -18.21
CA GLY A 93 -0.76 1.22 -18.39
C GLY A 93 -1.18 2.02 -17.16
N CYS A 94 -0.93 1.50 -15.94
CA CYS A 94 -1.41 2.09 -14.70
C CYS A 94 -0.33 2.31 -13.62
N PHE A 95 -0.68 3.13 -12.63
CA PHE A 95 0.01 3.25 -11.36
C PHE A 95 -0.83 2.62 -10.24
N GLY A 96 -0.16 1.88 -9.36
CA GLY A 96 -0.71 1.41 -8.10
C GLY A 96 -0.11 2.17 -6.94
N VAL A 97 -0.95 2.57 -5.99
CA VAL A 97 -0.51 3.21 -4.75
C VAL A 97 -1.04 2.40 -3.57
N VAL A 98 -0.16 2.05 -2.64
CA VAL A 98 -0.55 1.47 -1.35
C VAL A 98 0.03 2.31 -0.23
N ILE A 99 -0.80 2.71 0.74
CA ILE A 99 -0.37 3.32 2.00
C ILE A 99 -0.94 2.47 3.11
N ALA A 100 -0.11 1.77 3.87
CA ALA A 100 -0.61 0.76 4.80
C ALA A 100 0.15 0.72 6.14
N THR A 101 -0.60 0.37 7.18
CA THR A 101 -0.10 0.04 8.52
C THR A 101 -0.80 -1.24 8.99
N LYS A 102 -0.57 -1.62 10.25
CA LYS A 102 -1.32 -2.66 10.95
C LYS A 102 -2.79 -2.33 11.22
N GLN A 103 -3.18 -1.07 11.08
CA GLN A 103 -4.51 -0.55 11.46
C GLN A 103 -5.37 -0.17 10.26
N GLY A 104 -4.79 -0.08 9.07
CA GLY A 104 -5.57 0.12 7.85
C GLY A 104 -4.69 0.27 6.62
N ALA A 105 -5.35 0.31 5.46
CA ALA A 105 -4.69 0.52 4.18
C ALA A 105 -5.52 1.45 3.29
N ILE A 106 -4.83 2.25 2.48
CA ILE A 106 -5.36 2.92 1.31
C ILE A 106 -4.76 2.24 0.09
N VAL A 107 -5.61 1.80 -0.84
CA VAL A 107 -5.19 1.25 -2.13
C VAL A 107 -5.78 2.13 -3.23
N GLY A 108 -4.93 2.57 -4.15
CA GLY A 108 -5.32 3.36 -5.32
C GLY A 108 -4.86 2.71 -6.61
N HIS A 109 -5.68 2.83 -7.65
CA HIS A 109 -5.40 2.32 -8.99
C HIS A 109 -5.75 3.41 -10.01
N TYR A 110 -4.77 3.92 -10.73
CA TYR A 110 -4.96 5.04 -11.65
C TYR A 110 -4.23 4.79 -12.96
N SER A 111 -4.75 5.29 -14.09
CA SER A 111 -4.02 5.24 -15.34
C SER A 111 -2.80 6.18 -15.33
N GLN A 112 -2.02 6.12 -16.40
CA GLN A 112 -0.95 7.09 -16.64
C GLN A 112 -1.43 8.39 -17.30
N ASP A 113 -2.73 8.74 -17.22
CA ASP A 113 -3.24 10.02 -17.71
C ASP A 113 -2.98 11.14 -16.67
N PRO A 114 -2.52 12.35 -17.09
CA PRO A 114 -2.43 13.51 -16.20
C PRO A 114 -3.72 13.88 -15.45
N GLN A 115 -4.90 13.63 -16.03
CA GLN A 115 -6.18 13.86 -15.35
C GLN A 115 -6.40 12.90 -14.18
N ASP A 116 -6.02 11.63 -14.36
CA ASP A 116 -6.07 10.61 -13.32
C ASP A 116 -5.08 10.92 -12.19
N LEU A 117 -3.90 11.46 -12.50
CA LEU A 117 -2.96 11.94 -11.48
C LEU A 117 -3.59 13.03 -10.58
N ALA A 118 -4.31 13.99 -11.16
CA ALA A 118 -4.97 15.05 -10.38
C ALA A 118 -6.07 14.49 -9.47
N LYS A 119 -6.84 13.52 -9.98
CA LYS A 119 -7.84 12.78 -9.22
C LYS A 119 -7.19 12.00 -8.07
N ALA A 120 -6.15 11.22 -8.36
CA ALA A 120 -5.40 10.45 -7.38
C ALA A 120 -4.86 11.31 -6.24
N LYS A 121 -4.22 12.44 -6.58
CA LYS A 121 -3.70 13.41 -5.60
C LYS A 121 -4.79 13.93 -4.66
N THR A 122 -6.02 14.05 -5.14
CA THR A 122 -7.15 14.52 -4.35
C THR A 122 -7.69 13.39 -3.48
N GLU A 123 -8.08 12.27 -4.06
CA GLU A 123 -8.72 11.15 -3.34
C GLU A 123 -7.79 10.53 -2.31
N ILE A 124 -6.54 10.25 -2.66
CA ILE A 124 -5.56 9.66 -1.73
C ILE A 124 -5.29 10.60 -0.56
N ARG A 125 -5.17 11.91 -0.82
CA ARG A 125 -4.97 12.91 0.24
C ARG A 125 -6.18 12.97 1.17
N ASP A 126 -7.38 13.00 0.61
CA ASP A 126 -8.62 13.07 1.38
C ASP A 126 -8.80 11.83 2.26
N LEU A 127 -8.55 10.64 1.72
CA LEU A 127 -8.55 9.38 2.48
C LEU A 127 -7.49 9.39 3.59
N TYR A 128 -6.25 9.80 3.27
CA TYR A 128 -5.15 9.85 4.24
C TYR A 128 -5.44 10.82 5.40
N ASN A 129 -6.00 12.00 5.09
CA ASN A 129 -6.38 12.97 6.11
C ASN A 129 -7.55 12.48 6.96
N LYS A 130 -8.58 11.89 6.33
CA LYS A 130 -9.76 11.36 7.02
C LYS A 130 -9.43 10.18 7.93
N HIS A 131 -8.49 9.32 7.52
CA HIS A 131 -8.13 8.08 8.21
C HIS A 131 -6.71 8.15 8.82
N ASN A 132 -6.25 9.36 9.14
CA ASN A 132 -4.88 9.59 9.63
C ASN A 132 -4.57 8.82 10.92
N ALA A 133 -5.57 8.52 11.75
CA ALA A 133 -5.37 7.71 12.96
C ALA A 133 -4.91 6.28 12.63
N GLN A 134 -5.35 5.71 11.51
CA GLN A 134 -5.01 4.36 11.07
C GLN A 134 -3.76 4.34 10.16
N VAL A 135 -3.62 5.30 9.23
CA VAL A 135 -2.57 5.27 8.20
C VAL A 135 -1.51 6.37 8.32
N GLY A 136 -1.60 7.23 9.34
CA GLY A 136 -0.68 8.35 9.53
C GLY A 136 0.77 7.90 9.69
N GLY A 137 1.67 8.50 8.91
CA GLY A 137 3.10 8.19 8.92
C GLY A 137 3.47 6.82 8.34
N ALA A 138 2.52 6.13 7.71
CA ALA A 138 2.74 4.88 7.01
C ALA A 138 3.79 5.03 5.89
N PRO A 139 4.56 3.97 5.58
CA PRO A 139 5.22 3.89 4.29
C PRO A 139 4.19 3.89 3.15
N SER A 140 4.56 4.50 2.03
CA SER A 140 3.83 4.39 0.77
C SER A 140 4.59 3.49 -0.20
N TYR A 141 3.86 2.80 -1.07
CA TYR A 141 4.37 1.90 -2.10
C TYR A 141 3.81 2.37 -3.43
N LEU A 142 4.68 2.58 -4.41
CA LEU A 142 4.32 3.02 -5.76
C LEU A 142 4.68 1.93 -6.76
N TYR A 143 3.67 1.39 -7.43
CA TYR A 143 3.78 0.38 -8.48
C TYR A 143 3.65 1.06 -9.84
N SER A 144 4.62 0.85 -10.73
CA SER A 144 4.65 1.48 -12.05
C SER A 144 5.15 0.55 -13.15
N ALA A 145 4.57 0.68 -14.34
CA ALA A 145 5.04 -0.06 -15.52
C ALA A 145 6.41 0.46 -16.00
N VAL A 146 7.26 -0.44 -16.48
CA VAL A 146 8.56 -0.17 -17.12
C VAL A 146 8.62 -0.77 -18.52
N GLU A 147 9.41 -0.14 -19.39
CA GLU A 147 9.70 -0.66 -20.72
C GLU A 147 10.68 -1.83 -20.67
N TYR A 148 10.45 -2.85 -21.51
CA TYR A 148 11.39 -3.95 -21.70
C TYR A 148 12.20 -3.76 -22.99
N PRO A 149 13.52 -4.01 -23.01
CA PRO A 149 14.37 -4.47 -21.91
C PRO A 149 15.05 -3.33 -21.12
N SER A 150 14.74 -2.06 -21.41
CA SER A 150 15.46 -0.91 -20.84
C SER A 150 15.28 -0.78 -19.33
N GLY A 151 14.14 -1.22 -18.79
CA GLY A 151 13.75 -1.05 -17.39
C GLY A 151 13.37 0.39 -17.05
N GLU A 152 13.24 1.26 -18.05
CA GLU A 152 12.87 2.66 -17.85
C GLU A 152 11.38 2.77 -17.50
N VAL A 153 11.04 3.66 -16.56
CA VAL A 153 9.66 3.87 -16.14
C VAL A 153 8.86 4.49 -17.28
N THR A 154 7.74 3.85 -17.60
CA THR A 154 6.77 4.41 -18.54
C THR A 154 6.16 5.67 -17.92
N GLN A 155 6.12 6.76 -18.68
CA GLN A 155 5.59 8.06 -18.23
C GLN A 155 6.33 8.66 -17.02
N GLN A 156 7.66 8.75 -17.13
CA GLN A 156 8.57 9.27 -16.09
C GLN A 156 8.09 10.58 -15.43
N ASP A 157 7.60 11.55 -16.20
CA ASP A 157 7.13 12.85 -15.67
C ASP A 157 5.93 12.70 -14.72
N ILE A 158 5.06 11.72 -14.95
CA ILE A 158 3.88 11.45 -14.11
C ILE A 158 4.31 10.66 -12.88
N TYR A 159 5.21 9.70 -13.06
CA TYR A 159 5.82 8.95 -11.98
C TYR A 159 6.52 9.87 -10.97
N ASP A 160 7.39 10.79 -11.42
CA ASP A 160 8.10 11.72 -10.54
C ASP A 160 7.13 12.62 -9.74
N GLN A 161 6.00 12.97 -10.35
CA GLN A 161 4.93 13.70 -9.67
C GLN A 161 4.20 12.86 -8.62
N TYR A 162 4.01 11.56 -8.83
CA TYR A 162 3.53 10.64 -7.80
C TYR A 162 4.54 10.54 -6.65
N VAL A 163 5.82 10.38 -6.96
CA VAL A 163 6.89 10.30 -5.95
C VAL A 163 6.90 11.54 -5.06
N THR A 164 6.90 12.72 -5.68
CA THR A 164 6.84 14.00 -4.95
C THR A 164 5.58 14.08 -4.09
N PHE A 165 4.42 13.76 -4.66
CA PHE A 165 3.15 13.80 -3.93
C PHE A 165 3.13 12.86 -2.71
N LEU A 166 3.59 11.62 -2.86
CA LEU A 166 3.60 10.63 -1.78
C LEU A 166 4.62 11.00 -0.70
N ASN A 167 5.78 11.55 -1.09
CA ASN A 167 6.75 12.09 -0.14
C ASN A 167 6.16 13.26 0.67
N ASP A 168 5.55 14.24 0.00
CA ASP A 168 4.90 15.37 0.67
C ASP A 168 3.76 14.94 1.61
N LEU A 169 2.99 13.91 1.21
CA LEU A 169 1.85 13.42 1.99
C LEU A 169 2.27 12.61 3.22
N THR A 170 3.25 11.72 3.07
CA THR A 170 3.63 10.76 4.12
C THR A 170 4.89 11.16 4.91
N GLY A 171 5.64 12.14 4.40
CA GLY A 171 6.94 12.56 4.93
C GLY A 171 8.08 11.58 4.65
N LYS A 172 7.89 10.61 3.74
CA LYS A 172 8.84 9.55 3.42
C LYS A 172 8.85 9.27 1.92
N ASP A 173 10.01 8.95 1.36
CA ASP A 173 10.09 8.46 -0.01
C ASP A 173 9.27 7.17 -0.16
N PRO A 174 8.45 7.05 -1.22
CA PRO A 174 7.72 5.82 -1.47
C PRO A 174 8.69 4.68 -1.78
N VAL A 175 8.32 3.46 -1.40
CA VAL A 175 8.98 2.25 -1.87
C VAL A 175 8.56 2.02 -3.32
N HIS A 176 9.53 1.89 -4.21
CA HIS A 176 9.29 1.80 -5.65
C HIS A 176 9.23 0.33 -6.08
N HIS A 177 8.17 -0.02 -6.79
CA HIS A 177 7.98 -1.34 -7.40
C HIS A 177 7.74 -1.17 -8.89
N SER A 178 8.55 -1.84 -9.70
CA SER A 178 8.45 -1.81 -11.15
C SER A 178 7.89 -3.12 -11.67
N TYR A 179 7.07 -3.06 -12.71
CA TYR A 179 6.63 -4.22 -13.47
C TYR A 179 6.66 -3.95 -14.96
N THR A 180 6.86 -4.98 -15.75
CA THR A 180 6.69 -4.96 -17.20
C THR A 180 5.27 -5.42 -17.55
N GLU A 181 4.75 -4.91 -18.66
CA GLU A 181 3.44 -5.34 -19.16
C GLU A 181 3.58 -6.62 -19.99
N ALA A 182 2.55 -7.47 -19.94
CA ALA A 182 2.53 -8.69 -20.74
C ALA A 182 2.67 -8.47 -22.24
N ALA A 183 2.05 -7.40 -22.76
CA ALA A 183 2.12 -7.05 -24.17
C ALA A 183 3.57 -6.74 -24.63
N ASN A 184 4.46 -6.35 -23.70
CA ASN A 184 5.87 -6.09 -24.00
C ASN A 184 6.72 -7.37 -24.03
N LEU A 185 6.18 -8.50 -23.54
CA LEU A 185 6.91 -9.75 -23.38
C LEU A 185 6.37 -10.90 -24.23
N LEU A 186 5.10 -10.82 -24.64
CA LEU A 186 4.42 -11.87 -25.39
C LEU A 186 4.14 -11.43 -26.82
N THR A 187 4.27 -12.35 -27.77
CA THR A 187 3.74 -12.15 -29.12
C THR A 187 2.22 -12.35 -29.13
N ASP A 188 1.51 -11.78 -30.10
CA ASP A 188 0.07 -12.00 -30.28
C ASP A 188 -0.26 -13.50 -30.37
N GLU A 189 0.56 -14.28 -31.08
CA GLU A 189 0.42 -15.74 -31.16
C GLU A 189 0.57 -16.43 -29.81
N GLN A 190 1.44 -15.95 -28.93
CA GLN A 190 1.55 -16.49 -27.57
C GLN A 190 0.29 -16.16 -26.78
N ILE A 191 -0.14 -14.89 -26.78
CA ILE A 191 -1.34 -14.43 -26.06
C ILE A 191 -2.57 -15.25 -26.47
N GLU A 192 -2.70 -15.61 -27.75
CA GLU A 192 -3.85 -16.34 -28.28
C GLU A 192 -3.83 -17.87 -28.05
N ASN A 193 -2.65 -18.50 -27.90
CA ASN A 193 -2.52 -19.97 -27.97
C ASN A 193 -2.04 -20.67 -26.69
N ASP A 194 -1.58 -19.94 -25.68
CA ASP A 194 -1.09 -20.50 -24.43
C ASP A 194 -2.19 -20.48 -23.33
N ASP A 195 -2.18 -21.48 -22.44
CA ASP A 195 -3.09 -21.61 -21.29
C ASP A 195 -2.68 -20.65 -20.16
N TYR A 196 -2.72 -19.35 -20.46
CA TYR A 196 -2.42 -18.29 -19.52
C TYR A 196 -3.61 -18.02 -18.60
N ALA A 197 -3.32 -17.70 -17.35
CA ALA A 197 -4.28 -17.00 -16.52
C ALA A 197 -4.31 -15.53 -17.00
N GLU A 198 -5.24 -15.23 -17.92
CA GLU A 198 -5.43 -13.91 -18.55
C GLU A 198 -5.52 -12.77 -17.53
N GLU A 199 -5.99 -13.08 -16.31
CA GLU A 199 -6.14 -12.12 -15.23
C GLU A 199 -4.80 -11.53 -14.73
N PHE A 200 -3.67 -12.16 -15.07
CA PHE A 200 -2.32 -11.70 -14.69
C PHE A 200 -1.60 -10.90 -15.78
N LEU A 201 -2.17 -10.79 -16.99
CA LEU A 201 -1.58 -10.00 -18.09
C LEU A 201 -1.39 -8.54 -17.68
N ALA A 202 -2.32 -8.03 -16.88
CA ALA A 202 -2.35 -6.65 -16.44
C ALA A 202 -1.89 -6.47 -14.99
N GLY A 203 -1.64 -7.55 -14.24
CA GLY A 203 -1.19 -7.49 -12.85
C GLY A 203 -2.27 -7.13 -11.82
N GLY A 204 -1.98 -7.40 -10.54
CA GLY A 204 -2.90 -7.10 -9.43
C GLY A 204 -2.20 -6.93 -8.07
N ILE A 205 -2.84 -6.14 -7.21
CA ILE A 205 -2.45 -5.84 -5.82
C ILE A 205 -3.47 -6.45 -4.86
N VAL A 206 -3.00 -7.10 -3.80
CA VAL A 206 -3.80 -7.44 -2.61
C VAL A 206 -3.07 -6.95 -1.36
N VAL A 207 -3.80 -6.27 -0.48
CA VAL A 207 -3.36 -5.98 0.88
C VAL A 207 -4.21 -6.82 1.84
N SER A 208 -3.54 -7.59 2.69
CA SER A 208 -4.16 -8.54 3.62
C SER A 208 -3.74 -8.24 5.05
N ASN A 209 -4.70 -8.30 5.98
CA ASN A 209 -4.45 -8.18 7.41
C ASN A 209 -5.46 -9.03 8.19
N SER A 210 -5.04 -9.73 9.25
CA SER A 210 -5.93 -10.59 10.05
C SER A 210 -6.75 -9.86 11.12
N GLY A 211 -6.66 -8.53 11.17
CA GLY A 211 -7.47 -7.66 12.02
C GLY A 211 -6.90 -7.42 13.43
N GLY A 212 -7.73 -6.80 14.26
CA GLY A 212 -7.44 -6.55 15.67
C GLY A 212 -6.42 -5.43 15.94
N GLY A 213 -6.08 -4.63 14.91
CA GLY A 213 -5.24 -3.42 15.02
C GLY A 213 -3.77 -3.65 15.38
N SER A 214 -3.33 -4.91 15.48
CA SER A 214 -1.95 -5.27 15.85
C SER A 214 -1.32 -6.35 14.97
N ALA A 215 -2.12 -6.99 14.12
CA ALA A 215 -1.65 -7.95 13.13
C ALA A 215 -0.74 -7.30 12.09
N GLU A 216 0.19 -8.08 11.53
CA GLU A 216 1.01 -7.63 10.40
C GLU A 216 0.15 -7.47 9.15
N THR A 217 0.52 -6.50 8.32
CA THR A 217 -0.08 -6.29 7.01
C THR A 217 0.84 -6.83 5.93
N ASP A 218 0.29 -7.66 5.06
CA ASP A 218 0.97 -8.20 3.89
C ASP A 218 0.51 -7.45 2.64
N ILE A 219 1.46 -7.05 1.79
CA ILE A 219 1.17 -6.50 0.46
C ILE A 219 1.69 -7.49 -0.57
N PHE A 220 0.79 -7.96 -1.43
CA PHE A 220 1.06 -8.85 -2.54
C PHE A 220 0.86 -8.07 -3.84
N PHE A 221 1.84 -8.15 -4.73
CA PHE A 221 1.68 -7.74 -6.11
C PHE A 221 2.11 -8.89 -7.02
N VAL A 222 1.30 -9.19 -8.03
CA VAL A 222 1.58 -10.26 -9.00
C VAL A 222 1.39 -9.69 -10.40
N THR A 223 2.41 -9.81 -11.25
CA THR A 223 2.38 -9.49 -12.69
C THR A 223 2.94 -10.64 -13.50
N ILE A 224 2.75 -10.61 -14.82
CA ILE A 224 3.24 -11.66 -15.69
C ILE A 224 4.76 -11.81 -15.72
N ASP A 225 5.54 -10.74 -15.46
CA ASP A 225 7.02 -10.84 -15.48
C ASP A 225 7.54 -11.56 -14.24
N MET A 226 6.74 -11.58 -13.16
CA MET A 226 6.99 -12.40 -11.98
C MET A 226 6.76 -13.90 -12.27
N LEU A 227 6.18 -14.27 -13.42
CA LEU A 227 6.01 -15.66 -13.90
C LEU A 227 7.17 -16.15 -14.79
N ARG A 228 8.16 -15.29 -15.07
CA ARG A 228 9.32 -15.66 -15.88
C ARG A 228 10.44 -16.22 -15.01
N ASP A 229 10.25 -17.44 -14.53
CA ASP A 229 11.36 -18.35 -14.32
C ASP A 229 10.96 -19.80 -14.58
N SER A 230 10.29 -20.11 -15.70
CA SER A 230 10.52 -21.41 -16.33
C SER A 230 11.57 -21.20 -17.40
N THR A 231 12.78 -21.67 -17.11
CA THR A 231 13.73 -22.13 -18.10
C THR A 231 13.11 -22.30 -19.49
N ILE A 232 13.59 -21.48 -20.41
CA ILE A 232 13.92 -21.95 -21.76
C ILE A 232 14.81 -23.18 -21.54
N ALA A 233 14.19 -24.34 -21.36
CA ALA A 233 14.80 -25.64 -21.52
C ALA A 233 14.23 -26.16 -22.84
N GLU A 234 15.00 -25.88 -23.89
CA GLU A 234 15.01 -26.48 -25.24
C GLU A 234 13.69 -26.57 -26.01
#